data_AF-A0A1I1QG35-F1
#
_entry.id   AF-A0A1I1QG35-F1
#
_cell.length_a   1.000
_cell.length_b   1.000
_cell.length_c   1.000
_cell.angle_alpha   90.00
_cell.angle_beta   90.00
_cell.angle_gamma   90.00
#
_symmetry.space_group_name_H-M   'P 1'
#
loop_
_entity.id
_entity.type
_entity.pdbx_description
1 polymer ?
#
loop_
_entity_poly.entity_id
_entity_poly.type
_entity_poly.pdbx_seq_one_letter_code
_entity_poly.pdbx_strand_id
1 'polypeptide(L)'
;MLDITINKPTPFIFKQPLKVFNSSTDVKQAIKTLEAGKPLLITAFYSNGLLLLKALDVHLKTTWPHTTFKEQRAYRSAYHKLSNLILIEVKDHQLTVKKAPAIGWLKVLYPETSSFILTFVQIQGLNSSWQWYSKGVVIPVLRNKIHPYYGAYFPTRFDHLILFDKWLTRYKGPKKSAIDVGVGSGVLSFQILKHGFQNVFATDTNPNAIVGLTESIKDTKLSRKIELEYASLFGKWDKQTELIVFNPPWLPTSNEIQNIDEAMYYNATLFPEFFEQAKKRLLPNGKLVILFSNLAQIAEVTTEHPIEKELAEGGRFQLSNCYKKSVKLASKNTKRQQNWRSLEMVELWELTGN
;
A
#
# COMPACT_ATOMS: atom_id res chain seq x y z
N MET A 1 9.17 22.00 -9.50
CA MET A 1 8.91 20.60 -9.15
C MET A 1 8.51 19.92 -10.44
N LEU A 2 9.09 18.75 -10.76
CA LEU A 2 8.58 17.92 -11.86
C LEU A 2 7.06 17.76 -11.69
N ASP A 3 6.30 17.86 -12.78
CA ASP A 3 4.87 17.53 -12.79
C ASP A 3 4.71 16.01 -12.56
N ILE A 4 4.85 15.59 -11.30
CA ILE A 4 4.66 14.20 -10.89
C ILE A 4 3.18 13.88 -11.09
N THR A 5 2.89 12.99 -12.04
CA THR A 5 1.53 12.52 -12.30
C THR A 5 1.11 11.55 -11.19
N ILE A 6 0.10 11.93 -10.42
CA ILE A 6 -0.44 11.07 -9.35
C ILE A 6 -1.28 9.92 -9.91
N ASN A 7 -1.18 8.78 -9.26
CA ASN A 7 -2.02 7.60 -9.48
C ASN A 7 -3.45 7.89 -8.99
N LYS A 8 -4.44 7.73 -9.86
CA LYS A 8 -5.86 7.86 -9.53
C LYS A 8 -6.71 6.93 -10.41
N PRO A 9 -7.92 6.57 -10.00
CA PRO A 9 -8.82 5.82 -10.87
C PRO A 9 -9.04 6.54 -12.20
N THR A 10 -9.06 5.79 -13.31
CA THR A 10 -9.39 6.38 -14.61
C THR A 10 -10.91 6.43 -14.78
N PRO A 11 -11.48 7.58 -15.16
CA PRO A 11 -12.90 7.68 -15.52
C PRO A 11 -13.30 6.63 -16.55
N PHE A 12 -14.45 6.00 -16.32
CA PHE A 12 -15.03 5.04 -17.24
C PHE A 12 -15.59 5.79 -18.47
N ILE A 13 -15.08 5.46 -19.66
CA ILE A 13 -15.55 6.04 -20.93
C ILE A 13 -16.61 5.10 -21.53
N PHE A 14 -17.79 5.62 -21.83
CA PHE A 14 -18.86 4.83 -22.44
C PHE A 14 -19.61 5.62 -23.53
N LYS A 15 -19.99 4.92 -24.61
CA LYS A 15 -20.53 5.52 -25.85
C LYS A 15 -22.04 5.34 -26.06
N GLN A 16 -22.74 4.64 -25.17
CA GLN A 16 -24.18 4.33 -25.28
C GLN A 16 -24.92 4.72 -24.00
N PRO A 17 -26.25 4.87 -24.00
CA PRO A 17 -26.99 5.02 -22.75
C PRO A 17 -26.79 3.79 -21.86
N LEU A 18 -26.34 4.02 -20.63
CA LEU A 18 -26.15 2.96 -19.63
C LEU A 18 -27.50 2.47 -19.11
N LYS A 19 -27.65 1.15 -18.94
CA LYS A 19 -28.78 0.60 -18.20
C LYS A 19 -28.68 1.04 -16.75
N VAL A 20 -29.78 1.51 -16.19
CA VAL A 20 -29.83 1.98 -14.80
C VAL A 20 -30.21 0.85 -13.85
N PHE A 21 -29.69 0.92 -12.62
CA PHE A 21 -30.08 0.05 -11.52
C PHE A 21 -30.57 0.87 -10.33
N ASN A 22 -31.78 0.56 -9.88
CA ASN A 22 -32.40 1.17 -8.71
C ASN A 22 -33.28 0.15 -7.96
N SER A 23 -34.04 0.61 -6.97
CA SER A 23 -34.85 -0.26 -6.11
C SER A 23 -35.99 -1.00 -6.83
N SER A 24 -36.39 -0.58 -8.03
CA SER A 24 -37.39 -1.27 -8.85
C SER A 24 -36.77 -2.25 -9.86
N THR A 25 -35.45 -2.34 -9.94
CA THR A 25 -34.76 -3.27 -10.85
C THR A 25 -34.68 -4.66 -10.24
N ASP A 26 -35.03 -5.70 -11.00
CA ASP A 26 -34.84 -7.08 -10.57
C ASP A 26 -33.34 -7.43 -10.45
N VAL A 27 -32.94 -7.88 -9.27
CA VAL A 27 -31.52 -8.14 -8.94
C VAL A 27 -30.97 -9.31 -9.75
N LYS A 28 -31.76 -10.34 -10.02
CA LYS A 28 -31.31 -11.51 -10.81
C LYS A 28 -31.05 -11.09 -12.26
N GLN A 29 -31.93 -10.28 -12.84
CA GLN A 29 -31.74 -9.71 -14.17
C GLN A 29 -30.55 -8.76 -14.24
N ALA A 30 -30.30 -7.98 -13.18
CA ALA A 30 -29.12 -7.13 -13.07
C ALA A 30 -27.83 -7.96 -13.09
N ILE A 31 -27.76 -9.05 -12.30
CA ILE A 31 -26.61 -9.96 -12.30
C ILE A 31 -26.38 -10.58 -13.69
N LYS A 32 -27.42 -11.09 -14.34
CA LYS A 32 -27.33 -11.59 -15.73
C LYS A 32 -26.80 -10.55 -16.71
N THR A 33 -27.16 -9.28 -16.50
CA THR A 33 -26.66 -8.16 -17.31
C THR A 33 -25.16 -7.95 -17.13
N LEU A 34 -24.68 -8.00 -15.87
CA LEU A 34 -23.24 -7.93 -15.57
C LEU A 34 -22.49 -9.12 -16.16
N GLU A 35 -23.02 -10.35 -16.03
CA GLU A 35 -22.43 -11.57 -16.61
C GLU A 35 -22.32 -11.50 -18.13
N ALA A 36 -23.27 -10.83 -18.79
CA ALA A 36 -23.22 -10.53 -20.22
C ALA A 36 -22.22 -9.41 -20.60
N GLY A 37 -21.42 -8.91 -19.64
CA GLY A 37 -20.42 -7.87 -19.84
C GLY A 37 -21.00 -6.46 -19.98
N LYS A 38 -22.28 -6.25 -19.65
CA LYS A 38 -22.94 -4.95 -19.81
C LYS A 38 -22.93 -4.18 -18.49
N PRO A 39 -22.41 -2.94 -18.47
CA PRO A 39 -22.38 -2.14 -17.26
C PRO A 39 -23.76 -1.66 -16.81
N LEU A 40 -23.88 -1.40 -15.51
CA LEU A 40 -25.08 -0.88 -14.86
C LEU A 40 -24.75 0.39 -14.07
N LEU A 41 -25.52 1.46 -14.29
CA LEU A 41 -25.36 2.75 -13.60
C LEU A 41 -26.30 2.83 -12.38
N ILE A 42 -25.74 3.08 -11.19
CA ILE A 42 -26.52 3.35 -9.98
C ILE A 42 -27.01 4.79 -9.97
N THR A 43 -28.32 5.03 -9.91
CA THR A 43 -28.90 6.39 -10.06
C THR A 43 -29.73 6.91 -8.89
N ALA A 44 -30.25 6.05 -8.00
CA ALA A 44 -31.19 6.48 -6.94
C ALA A 44 -30.54 6.69 -5.56
N PHE A 45 -29.99 5.63 -4.95
CA PHE A 45 -29.38 5.66 -3.62
C PHE A 45 -28.03 4.97 -3.63
N TYR A 46 -27.09 5.44 -2.81
CA TYR A 46 -25.79 4.79 -2.62
C TYR A 46 -25.94 3.33 -2.14
N SER A 47 -26.95 3.07 -1.30
CA SER A 47 -27.27 1.73 -0.82
C SER A 47 -27.64 0.73 -1.92
N ASN A 48 -28.07 1.19 -3.10
CA ASN A 48 -28.40 0.30 -4.21
C ASN A 48 -27.15 -0.34 -4.80
N GLY A 49 -26.03 0.41 -4.88
CA GLY A 49 -24.74 -0.17 -5.29
C GLY A 49 -24.21 -1.16 -4.26
N LEU A 50 -24.37 -0.88 -2.96
CA LEU A 50 -24.02 -1.82 -1.89
C LEU A 50 -24.84 -3.11 -1.97
N LEU A 51 -26.14 -2.99 -2.26
CA LEU A 51 -27.04 -4.13 -2.43
C LEU A 51 -26.62 -4.98 -3.63
N LEU A 52 -26.37 -4.37 -4.78
CA LEU A 52 -25.99 -5.09 -5.99
C LEU A 52 -24.64 -5.80 -5.84
N LEU A 53 -23.64 -5.16 -5.21
CA LEU A 53 -22.36 -5.81 -4.90
C LEU A 53 -22.54 -7.00 -3.96
N LYS A 54 -23.35 -6.85 -2.91
CA LYS A 54 -23.64 -7.95 -1.99
C LYS A 54 -24.35 -9.10 -2.68
N ALA A 55 -25.33 -8.80 -3.55
CA ALA A 55 -26.04 -9.81 -4.31
C ALA A 55 -25.12 -10.55 -5.29
N LEU A 56 -24.20 -9.83 -5.95
CA LEU A 56 -23.19 -10.40 -6.82
C LEU A 56 -22.22 -11.33 -6.06
N ASP A 57 -21.73 -10.91 -4.89
CA ASP A 57 -20.86 -11.73 -4.00
C ASP A 57 -21.58 -13.03 -3.58
N VAL A 58 -22.85 -12.94 -3.18
CA VAL A 58 -23.67 -14.12 -2.82
C VAL A 58 -23.88 -15.04 -4.01
N HIS A 59 -24.29 -14.50 -5.17
CA HIS A 59 -24.49 -15.27 -6.39
C HIS A 59 -23.23 -16.04 -6.79
N LEU A 60 -22.09 -15.35 -6.88
CA LEU A 60 -20.83 -15.98 -7.27
C LEU A 60 -20.38 -17.06 -6.27
N LYS A 61 -20.60 -16.88 -4.97
CA LYS A 61 -20.29 -17.92 -3.95
C LYS A 61 -21.17 -19.15 -4.07
N THR A 62 -22.41 -19.00 -4.55
CA THR A 62 -23.32 -20.12 -4.79
C THR A 62 -23.03 -20.82 -6.12
N THR A 63 -22.63 -20.08 -7.15
CA THR A 63 -22.38 -20.63 -8.49
C THR A 63 -20.98 -21.23 -8.64
N TRP A 64 -19.99 -20.74 -7.90
CA TRP A 64 -18.61 -21.21 -7.99
C TRP A 64 -18.19 -21.95 -6.72
N PRO A 65 -17.56 -23.13 -6.86
CA PRO A 65 -16.75 -23.70 -5.79
C PRO A 65 -15.73 -22.65 -5.32
N HIS A 66 -15.45 -22.61 -4.02
CA HIS A 66 -14.54 -21.63 -3.42
C HIS A 66 -13.76 -22.23 -2.24
N THR A 67 -13.63 -23.56 -2.21
CA THR A 67 -12.98 -24.28 -1.11
C THR A 67 -11.48 -24.40 -1.36
N THR A 68 -11.06 -24.64 -2.61
CA THR A 68 -9.64 -24.74 -2.97
C THR A 68 -9.01 -23.40 -3.33
N PHE A 69 -7.68 -23.29 -3.26
CA PHE A 69 -6.96 -22.06 -3.67
C PHE A 69 -7.22 -21.67 -5.13
N LYS A 70 -7.28 -22.64 -6.05
CA LYS A 70 -7.56 -22.40 -7.48
C LYS A 70 -8.97 -21.85 -7.69
N GLU A 71 -9.93 -22.40 -6.97
CA GLU A 71 -11.33 -21.96 -6.98
C GLU A 71 -11.51 -20.56 -6.38
N GLN A 72 -10.87 -20.28 -5.24
CA GLN A 72 -10.87 -18.94 -4.66
C GLN A 72 -10.26 -17.89 -5.60
N ARG A 73 -9.25 -18.26 -6.40
CA ARG A 73 -8.69 -17.38 -7.44
C ARG A 73 -9.68 -17.13 -8.57
N ALA A 74 -10.33 -18.17 -9.09
CA ALA A 74 -11.36 -18.03 -10.12
C ALA A 74 -12.51 -17.13 -9.65
N TYR A 75 -12.99 -17.35 -8.42
CA TYR A 75 -13.99 -16.50 -7.76
C TYR A 75 -13.56 -15.04 -7.70
N ARG A 76 -12.34 -14.74 -7.22
CA ARG A 76 -11.83 -13.37 -7.10
C ARG A 76 -11.72 -12.68 -8.46
N SER A 77 -11.28 -13.41 -9.48
CA SER A 77 -11.20 -12.89 -10.85
C SER A 77 -12.59 -12.55 -11.40
N ALA A 78 -13.56 -13.46 -11.25
CA ALA A 78 -14.94 -13.23 -11.66
C ALA A 78 -15.57 -12.04 -10.91
N TYR A 79 -15.45 -11.99 -9.58
CA TYR A 79 -15.96 -10.89 -8.76
C TYR A 79 -15.32 -9.56 -9.16
N HIS A 80 -13.99 -9.52 -9.36
CA HIS A 80 -13.29 -8.32 -9.81
C HIS A 80 -13.81 -7.83 -11.16
N LYS A 81 -13.93 -8.73 -12.15
CA LYS A 81 -14.44 -8.39 -13.49
C LYS A 81 -15.86 -7.82 -13.42
N LEU A 82 -16.77 -8.51 -12.74
CA LEU A 82 -18.19 -8.16 -12.72
C LEU A 82 -18.50 -6.94 -11.84
N SER A 83 -17.82 -6.78 -10.70
CA SER A 83 -18.02 -5.62 -9.82
C SER A 83 -17.55 -4.32 -10.46
N ASN A 84 -16.54 -4.36 -11.34
CA ASN A 84 -16.08 -3.20 -12.12
C ASN A 84 -17.05 -2.78 -13.24
N LEU A 85 -18.13 -3.53 -13.47
CA LEU A 85 -19.22 -3.14 -14.38
C LEU A 85 -20.36 -2.41 -13.65
N ILE A 86 -20.29 -2.28 -12.33
CA ILE A 86 -21.23 -1.48 -11.55
C ILE A 86 -20.67 -0.06 -11.46
N LEU A 87 -21.37 0.90 -12.05
CA LEU A 87 -20.92 2.26 -12.27
C LEU A 87 -21.71 3.26 -11.43
N ILE A 88 -21.11 4.40 -11.15
CA ILE A 88 -21.74 5.51 -10.45
C ILE A 88 -21.21 6.84 -10.99
N GLU A 89 -22.12 7.78 -11.18
CA GLU A 89 -21.83 9.11 -11.71
C GLU A 89 -21.36 10.05 -10.60
N VAL A 90 -20.35 10.85 -10.94
CA VAL A 90 -19.84 11.97 -10.17
C VAL A 90 -20.14 13.24 -10.95
N LYS A 91 -20.78 14.21 -10.30
CA LYS A 91 -21.05 15.55 -10.83
C LYS A 91 -20.69 16.58 -9.78
N ASP A 92 -20.01 17.65 -10.20
CA ASP A 92 -19.47 18.70 -9.33
C ASP A 92 -18.68 18.11 -8.14
N HIS A 93 -17.88 17.08 -8.46
CA HIS A 93 -17.06 16.29 -7.52
C HIS A 93 -17.86 15.59 -6.40
N GLN A 94 -19.16 15.38 -6.60
CA GLN A 94 -20.05 14.69 -5.66
C GLN A 94 -20.78 13.53 -6.35
N LEU A 95 -21.09 12.48 -5.58
CA LEU A 95 -21.90 11.37 -6.08
C LEU A 95 -23.34 11.85 -6.30
N THR A 96 -23.92 11.55 -7.47
CA THR A 96 -25.27 12.03 -7.83
C THR A 96 -26.41 11.31 -7.11
N VAL A 97 -26.12 10.18 -6.45
CA VAL A 97 -27.10 9.34 -5.75
C VAL A 97 -27.39 9.86 -4.34
N LYS A 98 -28.61 9.60 -3.83
CA LYS A 98 -29.02 10.00 -2.48
C LYS A 98 -28.28 9.22 -1.39
N LYS A 99 -28.09 9.86 -0.23
CA LYS A 99 -27.42 9.31 0.97
C LYS A 99 -25.99 8.81 0.69
N ALA A 100 -25.32 9.44 -0.26
CA ALA A 100 -23.92 9.19 -0.57
C ALA A 100 -22.98 9.77 0.50
N PRO A 101 -21.82 9.13 0.77
CA PRO A 101 -20.79 9.73 1.61
C PRO A 101 -20.12 10.92 0.90
N ALA A 102 -19.63 11.89 1.68
CA ALA A 102 -18.76 12.95 1.17
C ALA A 102 -17.33 12.42 0.99
N ILE A 103 -16.78 12.56 -0.22
CA ILE A 103 -15.46 12.02 -0.59
C ILE A 103 -14.60 13.14 -1.17
N GLY A 104 -13.73 13.72 -0.33
CA GLY A 104 -12.91 14.87 -0.74
C GLY A 104 -11.91 14.55 -1.87
N TRP A 105 -11.49 13.29 -2.00
CA TRP A 105 -10.63 12.86 -3.11
C TRP A 105 -11.20 13.11 -4.49
N LEU A 106 -12.52 13.17 -4.65
CA LEU A 106 -13.13 13.47 -5.94
C LEU A 106 -12.71 14.86 -6.43
N LYS A 107 -12.62 15.84 -5.53
CA LYS A 107 -12.14 17.18 -5.86
C LYS A 107 -10.62 17.24 -6.01
N VAL A 108 -9.89 16.62 -5.09
CA VAL A 108 -8.42 16.68 -5.06
C VAL A 108 -7.80 15.94 -6.26
N LEU A 109 -8.33 14.77 -6.63
CA LEU A 109 -7.77 13.96 -7.72
C LEU A 109 -8.28 14.38 -9.10
N TYR A 110 -9.42 15.05 -9.21
CA TYR A 110 -10.02 15.45 -10.50
C TYR A 110 -10.35 16.95 -10.57
N PRO A 111 -9.42 17.87 -10.24
CA PRO A 111 -9.72 19.30 -10.12
C PRO A 111 -10.38 19.88 -11.37
N GLU A 112 -9.92 19.47 -12.56
CA GLU A 112 -10.38 19.97 -13.86
C GLU A 112 -11.52 19.14 -14.49
N THR A 113 -12.01 18.10 -13.82
CA THR A 113 -13.07 17.22 -14.35
C THR A 113 -14.24 17.17 -13.38
N SER A 114 -15.26 18.00 -13.62
CA SER A 114 -16.42 18.11 -12.73
C SER A 114 -17.43 16.98 -12.92
N SER A 115 -17.51 16.36 -14.10
CA SER A 115 -18.48 15.30 -14.41
C SER A 115 -17.79 14.08 -15.02
N PHE A 116 -17.93 12.92 -14.38
CA PHE A 116 -17.31 11.68 -14.82
C PHE A 116 -17.99 10.46 -14.17
N ILE A 117 -17.65 9.26 -14.64
CA ILE A 117 -18.17 8.00 -14.11
C ILE A 117 -17.00 7.18 -13.56
N LEU A 118 -17.18 6.58 -12.38
CA LEU A 118 -16.25 5.60 -11.82
C LEU A 118 -16.98 4.30 -11.52
N THR A 119 -16.21 3.23 -11.33
CA THR A 119 -16.80 1.99 -10.81
C THR A 119 -17.16 2.17 -9.34
N PHE A 120 -18.23 1.51 -8.90
CA PHE A 120 -18.69 1.63 -7.52
C PHE A 120 -17.63 1.12 -6.53
N VAL A 121 -16.84 0.12 -6.91
CA VAL A 121 -15.71 -0.38 -6.09
C VAL A 121 -14.57 0.65 -5.97
N GLN A 122 -14.27 1.41 -7.04
CA GLN A 122 -13.33 2.53 -6.96
C GLN A 122 -13.83 3.61 -6.00
N ILE A 123 -15.12 3.94 -6.04
CA ILE A 123 -15.74 4.89 -5.09
C ILE A 123 -15.65 4.38 -3.64
N GLN A 124 -15.85 3.08 -3.38
CA GLN A 124 -15.66 2.53 -2.04
C GLN A 124 -14.21 2.66 -1.55
N GLY A 125 -13.22 2.45 -2.44
CA GLY A 125 -11.80 2.65 -2.14
C GLY A 125 -11.45 4.12 -1.85
N LEU A 126 -11.95 5.04 -2.67
CA LEU A 126 -11.80 6.48 -2.46
C LEU A 126 -12.44 6.92 -1.15
N ASN A 127 -13.66 6.48 -0.84
CA ASN A 127 -14.30 6.80 0.43
C ASN A 127 -13.48 6.27 1.62
N SER A 128 -13.02 5.02 1.57
CA SER A 128 -12.26 4.40 2.66
C SER A 128 -10.95 5.13 2.93
N SER A 129 -10.19 5.45 1.88
CA SER A 129 -8.96 6.24 2.01
C SER A 129 -9.22 7.67 2.48
N TRP A 130 -10.31 8.32 2.04
CA TRP A 130 -10.67 9.65 2.51
C TRP A 130 -10.96 9.67 4.01
N GLN A 131 -11.60 8.62 4.54
CA GLN A 131 -11.81 8.50 5.98
C GLN A 131 -10.49 8.42 6.75
N TRP A 132 -9.51 7.67 6.25
CA TRP A 132 -8.17 7.59 6.85
C TRP A 132 -7.44 8.93 6.80
N TYR A 133 -7.44 9.57 5.64
CA TYR A 133 -6.82 10.87 5.44
C TYR A 133 -7.46 11.95 6.32
N SER A 134 -8.78 12.04 6.36
CA SER A 134 -9.50 13.06 7.13
C SER A 134 -9.38 12.87 8.65
N LYS A 135 -9.47 11.63 9.15
CA LYS A 135 -9.42 11.35 10.60
C LYS A 135 -8.00 11.23 11.17
N GLY A 136 -7.04 10.92 10.29
CA GLY A 136 -5.69 10.53 10.62
C GLY A 136 -5.60 9.14 11.26
N VAL A 137 -4.43 8.51 11.15
CA VAL A 137 -4.12 7.20 11.71
C VAL A 137 -3.14 7.36 12.87
N VAL A 138 -3.48 6.79 14.03
CA VAL A 138 -2.58 6.75 15.19
C VAL A 138 -1.57 5.62 14.98
N ILE A 139 -0.29 5.96 15.02
CA ILE A 139 0.81 5.00 14.97
C ILE A 139 1.47 4.96 16.37
N PRO A 140 1.51 3.82 17.08
CA PRO A 140 1.93 3.77 18.48
C PRO A 140 3.34 4.32 18.78
N VAL A 141 4.22 4.31 17.78
CA VAL A 141 5.62 4.77 17.90
C VAL A 141 5.80 6.26 17.52
N LEU A 142 4.74 6.93 17.09
CA LEU A 142 4.72 8.34 16.72
C LEU A 142 3.85 9.14 17.69
N ARG A 143 4.17 10.43 17.85
CA ARG A 143 3.36 11.35 18.68
C ARG A 143 2.13 11.87 17.93
N ASN A 144 2.31 12.18 16.65
CA ASN A 144 1.27 12.76 15.81
C ASN A 144 0.62 11.66 14.96
N LYS A 145 -0.65 11.88 14.57
CA LYS A 145 -1.31 11.06 13.56
C LYS A 145 -0.64 11.27 12.21
N ILE A 146 -0.63 10.23 11.39
CA ILE A 146 -0.33 10.35 9.96
C ILE A 146 -1.63 10.50 9.17
N HIS A 147 -1.57 11.19 8.04
CA HIS A 147 -2.72 11.42 7.16
C HIS A 147 -2.36 10.87 5.79
N PRO A 148 -2.48 9.54 5.57
CA PRO A 148 -1.98 8.91 4.36
C PRO A 148 -2.77 9.39 3.15
N TYR A 149 -2.06 9.87 2.14
CA TYR A 149 -2.64 10.29 0.87
C TYR A 149 -3.22 9.11 0.11
N TYR A 150 -4.17 9.35 -0.79
CA TYR A 150 -4.78 8.29 -1.60
C TYR A 150 -3.70 7.43 -2.27
N GLY A 151 -3.78 6.11 -2.12
CA GLY A 151 -2.84 5.18 -2.77
C GLY A 151 -1.44 5.11 -2.16
N ALA A 152 -1.06 5.95 -1.18
CA ALA A 152 0.21 5.84 -0.48
C ALA A 152 0.16 4.71 0.58
N TYR A 153 1.22 3.91 0.65
CA TYR A 153 1.29 2.83 1.65
C TYR A 153 1.34 3.39 3.07
N PHE A 154 0.54 2.79 3.96
CA PHE A 154 0.67 3.01 5.40
C PHE A 154 0.47 1.71 6.17
N PRO A 155 1.27 1.48 7.23
CA PRO A 155 1.17 0.26 8.01
C PRO A 155 -0.12 0.26 8.84
N THR A 156 -0.88 -0.83 8.76
CA THR A 156 -2.02 -1.10 9.66
C THR A 156 -1.69 -2.13 10.74
N ARG A 157 -0.46 -2.66 10.70
CA ARG A 157 0.15 -3.51 11.74
C ARG A 157 1.44 -2.84 12.18
N PHE A 158 1.73 -2.88 13.49
CA PHE A 158 2.77 -2.01 14.06
C PHE A 158 3.96 -2.78 14.67
N ASP A 159 3.98 -4.11 14.62
CA ASP A 159 5.01 -4.89 15.30
C ASP A 159 6.43 -4.63 14.77
N HIS A 160 6.59 -4.53 13.44
CA HIS A 160 7.86 -4.17 12.80
C HIS A 160 8.28 -2.71 13.14
N LEU A 161 7.33 -1.78 13.23
CA LEU A 161 7.60 -0.40 13.62
C LEU A 161 8.06 -0.28 15.08
N ILE A 162 7.44 -1.05 15.97
CA ILE A 162 7.84 -1.13 17.40
C ILE A 162 9.24 -1.74 17.51
N LEU A 163 9.54 -2.74 16.70
CA LEU A 163 10.86 -3.35 16.65
C LEU A 163 11.92 -2.33 16.19
N PHE A 164 11.62 -1.58 15.13
CA PHE A 164 12.48 -0.51 14.63
C PHE A 164 12.65 0.64 15.62
N ASP A 165 11.58 1.07 16.30
CA ASP A 165 11.66 2.12 17.33
C ASP A 165 12.60 1.71 18.46
N LYS A 166 12.49 0.45 18.93
CA LYS A 166 13.37 -0.11 19.96
C LYS A 166 14.81 -0.19 19.48
N TRP A 167 15.05 -0.58 18.23
CA TRP A 167 16.39 -0.61 17.66
C TRP A 167 17.00 0.80 17.62
N LEU A 168 16.25 1.81 17.17
CA LEU A 168 16.70 3.21 17.14
C LEU A 168 17.08 3.76 18.52
N THR A 169 16.40 3.34 19.60
CA THR A 169 16.79 3.74 20.98
C THR A 169 18.20 3.28 21.36
N ARG A 170 18.69 2.19 20.75
CA ARG A 170 19.99 1.58 21.02
C ARG A 170 21.05 1.96 19.98
N TYR A 171 20.67 2.72 18.95
CA TYR A 171 21.59 3.14 17.90
C TYR A 171 22.76 3.94 18.48
N LYS A 172 23.98 3.51 18.14
CA LYS A 172 25.22 4.19 18.48
C LYS A 172 25.90 4.64 17.20
N GLY A 173 26.36 5.90 17.18
CA GLY A 173 27.05 6.49 16.04
C GLY A 173 26.54 7.90 15.74
N PRO A 174 27.16 8.58 14.75
CA PRO A 174 26.69 9.86 14.28
C PRO A 174 25.29 9.74 13.67
N LYS A 175 24.47 10.78 13.83
CA LYS A 175 23.09 10.83 13.34
C LYS A 175 22.89 12.01 12.37
N LYS A 176 23.81 12.21 11.41
CA LYS A 176 23.71 13.35 10.49
C LYS A 176 22.64 13.09 9.43
N SER A 177 22.63 11.91 8.85
CA SER A 177 21.70 11.56 7.77
C SER A 177 21.24 10.12 7.84
N ALA A 178 20.08 9.87 7.22
CA ALA A 178 19.60 8.54 6.89
C ALA A 178 18.99 8.53 5.48
N ILE A 179 18.96 7.37 4.84
CA ILE A 179 18.15 7.13 3.64
C ILE A 179 16.98 6.20 3.99
N ASP A 180 15.77 6.57 3.60
CA ASP A 180 14.53 5.80 3.76
C ASP A 180 14.02 5.37 2.38
N VAL A 181 14.19 4.08 2.04
CA VAL A 181 13.81 3.54 0.73
C VAL A 181 12.37 3.03 0.78
N GLY A 182 11.49 3.57 -0.07
CA GLY A 182 10.06 3.23 -0.06
C GLY A 182 9.31 3.92 1.09
N VAL A 183 9.42 5.26 1.13
CA VAL A 183 8.97 6.09 2.27
C VAL A 183 7.49 5.94 2.62
N GLY A 184 6.63 5.65 1.63
CA GLY A 184 5.18 5.54 1.79
C GLY A 184 4.59 6.77 2.50
N SER A 185 3.95 6.56 3.64
CA SER A 185 3.36 7.62 4.48
C SER A 185 4.35 8.30 5.44
N GLY A 186 5.65 8.02 5.33
CA GLY A 186 6.71 8.69 6.09
C GLY A 186 6.96 8.15 7.50
N VAL A 187 6.36 7.02 7.88
CA VAL A 187 6.44 6.50 9.26
C VAL A 187 7.89 6.26 9.71
N LEU A 188 8.72 5.61 8.90
CA LEU A 188 10.11 5.32 9.24
C LEU A 188 10.95 6.59 9.30
N SER A 189 10.84 7.46 8.29
CA SER A 189 11.39 8.82 8.29
C SER A 189 11.07 9.58 9.59
N PHE A 190 9.81 9.55 10.06
CA PHE A 190 9.43 10.21 11.31
C PHE A 190 10.04 9.55 12.55
N GLN A 191 10.17 8.22 12.58
CA GLN A 191 10.88 7.53 13.66
C GLN A 191 12.37 7.92 13.68
N ILE A 192 13.03 7.93 12.53
CA ILE A 192 14.45 8.30 12.38
C ILE A 192 14.68 9.72 12.94
N LEU A 193 13.85 10.70 12.54
CA LEU A 193 13.94 12.07 13.05
C LEU A 193 13.60 12.18 14.54
N LYS A 194 12.59 11.44 15.02
CA LYS A 194 12.24 11.35 16.46
C LYS A 194 13.43 10.90 17.30
N HIS A 195 14.27 10.01 16.77
CA HIS A 195 15.47 9.50 17.42
C HIS A 195 16.74 10.32 17.16
N GLY A 196 16.61 11.54 16.64
CA GLY A 196 17.67 12.55 16.65
C GLY A 196 18.53 12.60 15.39
N PHE A 197 18.15 11.93 14.30
CA PHE A 197 18.77 12.17 13.00
C PHE A 197 18.45 13.57 12.50
N GLN A 198 19.43 14.22 11.86
CA GLN A 198 19.28 15.60 11.41
C GLN A 198 18.47 15.67 10.11
N ASN A 199 18.82 14.81 9.13
CA ASN A 199 18.17 14.75 7.82
C ASN A 199 17.80 13.31 7.42
N VAL A 200 16.76 13.18 6.62
CA VAL A 200 16.33 11.95 5.96
C VAL A 200 16.18 12.23 4.47
N PHE A 201 16.81 11.41 3.65
CA PHE A 201 16.65 11.41 2.19
C PHE A 201 15.77 10.22 1.84
N ALA A 202 14.63 10.47 1.23
CA ALA A 202 13.58 9.48 1.09
C ALA A 202 13.16 9.32 -0.37
N THR A 203 12.90 8.08 -0.77
CA THR A 203 12.49 7.72 -2.13
C THR A 203 11.22 6.89 -2.13
N ASP A 204 10.46 6.98 -3.21
CA ASP A 204 9.35 6.08 -3.49
C ASP A 204 9.09 5.96 -4.99
N THR A 205 8.68 4.77 -5.45
CA THR A 205 8.21 4.52 -6.80
C THR A 205 6.72 4.82 -6.97
N ASN A 206 6.02 5.14 -5.88
CA ASN A 206 4.65 5.60 -5.89
C ASN A 206 4.59 7.15 -5.86
N PRO A 207 4.15 7.81 -6.93
CA PRO A 207 4.07 9.28 -6.97
C PRO A 207 3.18 9.85 -5.86
N ASN A 208 2.16 9.11 -5.43
CA ASN A 208 1.24 9.55 -4.39
C ASN A 208 1.87 9.60 -3.00
N ALA A 209 2.86 8.75 -2.74
CA ALA A 209 3.62 8.80 -1.50
C ALA A 209 4.44 10.10 -1.43
N ILE A 210 5.09 10.46 -2.53
CA ILE A 210 5.90 11.68 -2.64
C ILE A 210 5.05 12.95 -2.55
N VAL A 211 4.01 13.06 -3.37
CA VAL A 211 3.10 14.22 -3.35
C VAL A 211 2.43 14.33 -1.99
N GLY A 212 1.86 13.23 -1.49
CA GLY A 212 1.15 13.19 -0.22
C GLY A 212 2.01 13.56 0.99
N LEU A 213 3.22 12.99 1.08
CA LEU A 213 4.13 13.30 2.18
C LEU A 213 4.62 14.74 2.08
N THR A 214 4.94 15.23 0.87
CA THR A 214 5.31 16.63 0.61
C THR A 214 4.23 17.58 1.13
N GLU A 215 2.97 17.35 0.78
CA GLU A 215 1.85 18.16 1.28
C GLU A 215 1.73 18.08 2.81
N SER A 216 1.82 16.88 3.38
CA SER A 216 1.62 16.69 4.83
C SER A 216 2.69 17.38 5.70
N ILE A 217 3.90 17.58 5.18
CA ILE A 217 5.01 18.17 5.93
C ILE A 217 5.30 19.62 5.57
N LYS A 218 4.70 20.14 4.49
CA LYS A 218 5.05 21.42 3.83
C LYS A 218 5.28 22.57 4.82
N ASP A 219 4.33 22.81 5.71
CA ASP A 219 4.33 23.95 6.64
C ASP A 219 4.89 23.59 8.04
N THR A 220 5.64 22.49 8.13
CA THR A 220 6.26 22.02 9.39
C THR A 220 7.78 22.11 9.33
N LYS A 221 8.45 21.96 10.48
CA LYS A 221 9.92 21.83 10.51
C LYS A 221 10.43 20.58 9.79
N LEU A 222 9.56 19.61 9.49
CA LEU A 222 9.93 18.36 8.82
C LEU A 222 10.25 18.59 7.33
N SER A 223 9.65 19.58 6.67
CA SER A 223 9.95 19.89 5.25
C SER A 223 11.39 20.33 5.01
N ARG A 224 12.10 20.78 6.05
CA ARG A 224 13.54 21.11 6.00
C ARG A 224 14.45 19.93 6.33
N LYS A 225 13.89 18.82 6.82
CA LYS A 225 14.63 17.66 7.33
C LYS A 225 14.39 16.40 6.50
N ILE A 226 13.31 16.34 5.72
CA ILE A 226 13.00 15.22 4.83
C ILE A 226 13.07 15.75 3.42
N GLU A 227 14.04 15.27 2.64
CA GLU A 227 14.10 15.53 1.20
C GLU A 227 13.53 14.31 0.48
N LEU A 228 12.54 14.54 -0.41
CA LEU A 228 11.79 13.49 -1.09
C LEU A 228 12.12 13.45 -2.57
N GLU A 229 12.18 12.24 -3.11
CA GLU A 229 12.33 12.02 -4.54
C GLU A 229 11.44 10.90 -5.05
N TYR A 230 10.78 11.16 -6.18
CA TYR A 230 10.09 10.14 -6.95
C TYR A 230 11.09 9.33 -7.76
N ALA A 231 11.51 8.19 -7.23
CA ALA A 231 12.53 7.34 -7.83
C ALA A 231 12.51 5.91 -7.27
N SER A 232 13.06 4.98 -8.05
CA SER A 232 13.37 3.63 -7.56
C SER A 232 14.60 3.64 -6.66
N LEU A 233 14.58 2.79 -5.63
CA LEU A 233 15.68 2.54 -4.70
C LEU A 233 16.28 3.83 -4.12
N PHE A 234 17.41 4.31 -4.65
CA PHE A 234 18.16 5.42 -4.08
C PHE A 234 18.06 6.73 -4.87
N GLY A 235 17.41 6.73 -6.04
CA GLY A 235 17.25 7.94 -6.87
C GLY A 235 18.56 8.70 -7.11
N LYS A 236 18.53 10.02 -6.94
CA LYS A 236 19.68 10.94 -7.07
C LYS A 236 20.60 10.96 -5.85
N TRP A 237 20.29 10.22 -4.78
CA TRP A 237 21.02 10.33 -3.51
C TRP A 237 22.35 9.58 -3.56
N ASP A 238 23.43 10.22 -4.04
CA ASP A 238 24.74 9.54 -4.13
C ASP A 238 25.63 9.72 -2.90
N LYS A 239 25.27 10.62 -1.99
CA LYS A 239 26.05 10.87 -0.76
C LYS A 239 25.92 9.70 0.20
N GLN A 240 27.05 9.28 0.75
CA GLN A 240 27.07 8.25 1.77
C GLN A 240 26.40 8.72 3.09
N THR A 241 25.73 7.80 3.77
CA THR A 241 24.93 8.08 4.97
C THR A 241 25.23 7.11 6.11
N GLU A 242 24.92 7.51 7.35
CA GLU A 242 25.12 6.68 8.55
C GLU A 242 24.09 5.56 8.71
N LEU A 243 22.91 5.72 8.10
CA LEU A 243 21.80 4.77 8.19
C LEU A 243 21.07 4.66 6.85
N ILE A 244 20.88 3.44 6.37
CA ILE A 244 19.94 3.13 5.28
C ILE A 244 18.87 2.24 5.88
N VAL A 245 17.60 2.58 5.67
CA VAL A 245 16.45 1.80 6.13
C VAL A 245 15.61 1.38 4.94
N PHE A 246 15.19 0.13 4.94
CA PHE A 246 14.28 -0.41 3.92
C PHE A 246 13.23 -1.30 4.57
N ASN A 247 11.95 -1.02 4.30
CA ASN A 247 10.84 -1.93 4.59
C ASN A 247 10.26 -2.42 3.26
N PRO A 248 10.95 -3.35 2.58
CA PRO A 248 10.54 -3.84 1.27
C PRO A 248 9.13 -4.46 1.28
N PRO A 249 8.55 -4.68 0.10
CA PRO A 249 7.44 -5.61 -0.08
C PRO A 249 7.81 -7.03 0.38
N TRP A 250 6.84 -7.84 0.79
CA TRP A 250 7.10 -9.11 1.51
C TRP A 250 6.88 -10.37 0.67
N LEU A 251 6.18 -10.27 -0.45
CA LEU A 251 5.83 -11.43 -1.28
C LEU A 251 6.54 -11.35 -2.64
N PRO A 252 7.08 -12.43 -3.20
CA PRO A 252 7.55 -12.38 -4.58
C PRO A 252 6.35 -12.28 -5.54
N THR A 253 6.51 -11.54 -6.63
CA THR A 253 5.52 -11.51 -7.73
C THR A 253 5.42 -12.90 -8.36
N SER A 254 4.20 -13.43 -8.55
CA SER A 254 4.00 -14.54 -9.48
C SER A 254 3.78 -14.01 -10.90
N ASN A 255 4.25 -14.75 -11.91
CA ASN A 255 4.29 -14.35 -13.32
C ASN A 255 2.93 -14.01 -13.98
N GLU A 256 1.81 -13.97 -13.25
CA GLU A 256 0.45 -13.88 -13.80
C GLU A 256 -0.37 -12.65 -13.37
N ILE A 257 0.16 -11.70 -12.60
CA ILE A 257 -0.68 -10.65 -11.98
C ILE A 257 -0.48 -9.29 -12.68
N GLN A 258 -1.53 -8.80 -13.36
CA GLN A 258 -1.56 -7.48 -14.03
C GLN A 258 -2.15 -6.34 -13.16
N ASN A 259 -2.49 -6.59 -11.90
CA ASN A 259 -2.98 -5.57 -10.95
C ASN A 259 -2.41 -5.86 -9.56
N ILE A 260 -1.10 -5.70 -9.41
CA ILE A 260 -0.36 -6.00 -8.19
C ILE A 260 -0.36 -4.75 -7.30
N ASP A 261 -0.64 -4.95 -6.01
CA ASP A 261 -0.29 -3.96 -4.98
C ASP A 261 1.23 -3.95 -4.84
N GLU A 262 1.92 -3.07 -5.57
CA GLU A 262 3.39 -2.97 -5.60
C GLU A 262 4.01 -2.81 -4.19
N ALA A 263 3.24 -2.34 -3.21
CA ALA A 263 3.71 -2.25 -1.83
C ALA A 263 3.83 -3.63 -1.13
N MET A 264 3.19 -4.67 -1.69
CA MET A 264 3.16 -6.01 -1.10
C MET A 264 4.03 -7.02 -1.85
N TYR A 265 4.33 -6.76 -3.13
CA TYR A 265 5.06 -7.69 -3.98
C TYR A 265 6.39 -7.13 -4.52
N TYR A 266 7.40 -8.00 -4.63
CA TYR A 266 8.72 -7.67 -5.21
C TYR A 266 9.08 -8.60 -6.38
N ASN A 267 9.84 -8.09 -7.33
CA ASN A 267 10.38 -8.86 -8.46
C ASN A 267 11.76 -9.47 -8.11
N ALA A 268 12.31 -10.29 -9.01
CA ALA A 268 13.59 -10.96 -8.80
C ALA A 268 14.81 -10.02 -8.71
N THR A 269 14.72 -8.79 -9.23
CA THR A 269 15.86 -7.87 -9.30
C THR A 269 15.92 -6.89 -8.12
N LEU A 270 14.81 -6.67 -7.40
CA LEU A 270 14.70 -5.69 -6.32
C LEU A 270 15.81 -5.82 -5.27
N PHE A 271 15.99 -7.01 -4.70
CA PHE A 271 16.98 -7.23 -3.65
C PHE A 271 18.43 -7.18 -4.16
N PRO A 272 18.80 -7.88 -5.26
CA PRO A 272 20.13 -7.75 -5.85
C PRO A 272 20.53 -6.30 -6.15
N GLU A 273 19.64 -5.53 -6.79
CA GLU A 273 19.87 -4.11 -7.10
C GLU A 273 19.95 -3.26 -5.83
N PHE A 274 19.06 -3.48 -4.87
CA PHE A 274 19.08 -2.77 -3.59
C PHE A 274 20.42 -2.94 -2.86
N PHE A 275 20.91 -4.18 -2.70
CA PHE A 275 22.17 -4.42 -1.99
C PHE A 275 23.37 -3.82 -2.73
N GLU A 276 23.41 -3.91 -4.06
CA GLU A 276 24.46 -3.27 -4.85
C GLU A 276 24.49 -1.75 -4.64
N GLN A 277 23.33 -1.11 -4.68
CA GLN A 277 23.21 0.34 -4.56
C GLN A 277 23.38 0.82 -3.10
N ALA A 278 22.96 0.03 -2.13
CA ALA A 278 23.16 0.29 -0.71
C ALA A 278 24.65 0.31 -0.36
N LYS A 279 25.46 -0.61 -0.91
CA LYS A 279 26.90 -0.70 -0.63
C LYS A 279 27.64 0.57 -1.05
N LYS A 280 27.21 1.21 -2.14
CA LYS A 280 27.77 2.47 -2.64
C LYS A 280 27.47 3.66 -1.71
N ARG A 281 26.35 3.62 -0.98
CA ARG A 281 25.79 4.74 -0.20
C ARG A 281 25.89 4.58 1.31
N LEU A 282 26.37 3.45 1.81
CA LEU A 282 26.58 3.27 3.24
C LEU A 282 27.98 3.77 3.64
N LEU A 283 28.06 4.64 4.63
CA LEU A 283 29.36 5.05 5.20
C LEU A 283 30.09 3.86 5.82
N PRO A 284 31.43 3.93 5.95
CA PRO A 284 32.16 3.06 6.88
C PRO A 284 31.52 3.12 8.28
N ASN A 285 31.27 1.96 8.89
CA ASN A 285 30.53 1.80 10.15
C ASN A 285 29.04 2.20 10.12
N GLY A 286 28.51 2.58 8.96
CA GLY A 286 27.08 2.81 8.76
C GLY A 286 26.27 1.53 8.96
N LYS A 287 24.98 1.69 9.22
CA LYS A 287 24.04 0.58 9.44
C LYS A 287 23.04 0.48 8.29
N LEU A 288 22.93 -0.70 7.71
CA LEU A 288 21.86 -1.06 6.80
C LEU A 288 20.81 -1.83 7.59
N VAL A 289 19.59 -1.29 7.68
CA VAL A 289 18.49 -1.89 8.44
C VAL A 289 17.36 -2.28 7.49
N ILE A 290 17.00 -3.57 7.50
CA ILE A 290 15.93 -4.09 6.66
C ILE A 290 14.85 -4.69 7.55
N LEU A 291 13.61 -4.23 7.39
CA LEU A 291 12.43 -4.77 8.04
C LEU A 291 11.79 -5.82 7.14
N PHE A 292 11.58 -7.03 7.64
CA PHE A 292 11.03 -8.12 6.83
C PHE A 292 10.10 -9.03 7.64
N SER A 293 9.56 -10.05 6.98
CA SER A 293 8.74 -11.08 7.62
C SER A 293 8.88 -12.42 6.91
N ASN A 294 8.84 -13.50 7.69
CA ASN A 294 8.75 -14.87 7.19
C ASN A 294 7.38 -15.23 6.59
N LEU A 295 6.50 -14.25 6.37
CA LEU A 295 5.16 -14.45 5.84
C LEU A 295 5.14 -15.22 4.52
N ALA A 296 6.07 -14.93 3.61
CA ALA A 296 6.12 -15.62 2.30
C ALA A 296 6.45 -17.10 2.43
N GLN A 297 7.32 -17.46 3.39
CA GLN A 297 7.68 -18.84 3.70
C GLN A 297 6.52 -19.59 4.36
N ILE A 298 5.83 -18.95 5.30
CA ILE A 298 4.63 -19.51 5.95
C ILE A 298 3.48 -19.70 4.95
N ALA A 299 3.36 -18.79 3.99
CA ALA A 299 2.37 -18.89 2.93
C ALA A 299 2.77 -19.87 1.81
N GLU A 300 3.92 -20.56 1.95
CA GLU A 300 4.47 -21.51 0.97
C GLU A 300 4.63 -20.89 -0.44
N VAL A 301 4.83 -19.58 -0.50
CA VAL A 301 4.98 -18.83 -1.76
C VAL A 301 6.43 -18.90 -2.25
N THR A 302 7.39 -18.98 -1.33
CA THR A 302 8.81 -19.19 -1.62
C THR A 302 9.51 -19.80 -0.42
N THR A 303 10.56 -20.57 -0.65
CA THR A 303 11.49 -21.02 0.40
C THR A 303 12.67 -20.06 0.59
N GLU A 304 12.92 -19.20 -0.41
CA GLU A 304 14.06 -18.29 -0.45
C GLU A 304 13.83 -17.05 0.43
N HIS A 305 14.84 -16.71 1.23
CA HIS A 305 14.86 -15.49 2.02
C HIS A 305 15.92 -14.52 1.47
N PRO A 306 15.53 -13.38 0.88
CA PRO A 306 16.43 -12.56 0.07
C PRO A 306 17.61 -11.97 0.85
N ILE A 307 17.42 -11.69 2.15
CA ILE A 307 18.47 -11.18 3.02
C ILE A 307 19.46 -12.30 3.41
N GLU A 308 18.99 -13.54 3.57
CA GLU A 308 19.86 -14.67 3.91
C GLU A 308 20.71 -15.05 2.69
N LYS A 309 20.12 -14.99 1.49
CA LYS A 309 20.85 -15.17 0.24
C LYS A 309 21.95 -14.13 0.04
N GLU A 310 21.66 -12.85 0.32
CA GLU A 310 22.70 -11.82 0.25
C GLU A 310 23.88 -12.11 1.17
N LEU A 311 23.60 -12.56 2.39
CA LEU A 311 24.63 -12.89 3.37
C LEU A 311 25.45 -14.14 2.98
N ALA A 312 24.81 -15.11 2.31
CA ALA A 312 25.47 -16.35 1.89
C ALA A 312 26.29 -16.19 0.58
N GLU A 313 25.77 -15.41 -0.38
CA GLU A 313 26.28 -15.39 -1.76
C GLU A 313 26.77 -14.01 -2.22
N GLY A 314 26.23 -12.91 -1.66
CA GLY A 314 26.46 -11.56 -2.17
C GLY A 314 27.79 -10.96 -1.75
N GLY A 315 28.28 -11.28 -0.55
CA GLY A 315 29.59 -10.85 -0.05
C GLY A 315 29.75 -9.34 0.20
N ARG A 316 28.69 -8.52 0.03
CA ARG A 316 28.74 -7.05 0.18
C ARG A 316 28.56 -6.58 1.63
N PHE A 317 27.85 -7.38 2.43
CA PHE A 317 27.48 -7.07 3.80
C PHE A 317 27.70 -8.27 4.73
N GLN A 318 27.87 -7.97 6.01
CA GLN A 318 27.90 -8.94 7.09
C GLN A 318 26.76 -8.66 8.08
N LEU A 319 26.28 -9.75 8.70
CA LEU A 319 25.25 -9.67 9.72
C LEU A 319 25.84 -9.11 11.02
N SER A 320 25.33 -7.96 11.47
CA SER A 320 25.65 -7.42 12.79
C SER A 320 24.66 -7.91 13.83
N ASN A 321 23.36 -7.94 13.50
CA ASN A 321 22.32 -8.46 14.39
C ASN A 321 21.04 -8.82 13.62
N CYS A 322 20.24 -9.74 14.15
CA CYS A 322 18.90 -10.04 13.65
C CYS A 322 17.94 -10.15 14.83
N TYR A 323 16.95 -9.26 14.88
CA TYR A 323 15.92 -9.29 15.90
C TYR A 323 14.64 -9.86 15.31
N LYS A 324 14.04 -10.85 15.98
CA LYS A 324 12.76 -11.44 15.57
C LYS A 324 11.71 -11.22 16.64
N LYS A 325 10.48 -10.98 16.23
CA LYS A 325 9.34 -10.83 17.14
C LYS A 325 8.09 -11.47 16.55
N SER A 326 7.41 -12.30 17.34
CA SER A 326 6.13 -12.88 16.96
C SER A 326 5.07 -11.79 16.79
N VAL A 327 4.29 -11.90 15.73
CA VAL A 327 3.18 -10.97 15.47
C VAL A 327 2.04 -11.25 16.44
N LYS A 328 1.36 -10.19 16.88
CA LYS A 328 0.16 -10.35 17.72
C LYS A 328 -0.92 -11.11 16.95
N LEU A 329 -1.65 -11.97 17.65
CA LEU A 329 -2.79 -12.71 17.08
C LEU A 329 -3.76 -11.77 16.36
N ALA A 330 -4.37 -12.28 15.29
CA ALA A 330 -5.40 -11.58 14.55
C ALA A 330 -6.53 -11.09 15.47
N SER A 331 -7.14 -9.95 15.12
CA SER A 331 -8.39 -9.54 15.75
C SER A 331 -9.44 -10.65 15.61
N LYS A 332 -10.12 -10.99 16.71
CA LYS A 332 -11.26 -11.94 16.72
C LYS A 332 -12.41 -11.49 15.80
N ASN A 333 -12.42 -10.24 15.35
CA ASN A 333 -13.46 -9.68 14.47
C ASN A 333 -13.24 -9.99 12.98
N THR A 334 -12.11 -10.60 12.59
CA THR A 334 -11.87 -10.98 11.19
C THR A 334 -12.39 -12.39 10.90
N LYS A 335 -13.33 -12.54 9.95
CA LYS A 335 -13.85 -13.85 9.50
C LYS A 335 -12.87 -14.69 8.66
N ARG A 336 -11.60 -14.28 8.54
CA ARG A 336 -10.59 -15.00 7.76
C ARG A 336 -9.94 -16.05 8.66
N GLN A 337 -9.98 -17.33 8.28
CA GLN A 337 -9.15 -18.36 8.92
C GLN A 337 -7.67 -18.00 8.70
N GLN A 338 -6.96 -17.78 9.78
CA GLN A 338 -5.59 -17.26 9.78
C GLN A 338 -4.73 -18.07 10.76
N ASN A 339 -4.91 -19.38 10.75
CA ASN A 339 -4.24 -20.31 11.68
C ASN A 339 -2.71 -20.22 11.56
N TRP A 340 -2.20 -19.77 10.41
CA TRP A 340 -0.78 -19.53 10.14
C TRP A 340 -0.22 -18.26 10.80
N ARG A 341 -1.05 -17.34 11.30
CA ARG A 341 -0.58 -16.06 11.88
C ARG A 341 0.17 -16.22 13.20
N SER A 342 -0.06 -17.27 13.96
CA SER A 342 0.72 -17.54 15.17
C SER A 342 2.19 -17.88 14.86
N LEU A 343 2.50 -18.24 13.60
CA LEU A 343 3.84 -18.54 13.13
C LEU A 343 4.53 -17.32 12.51
N GLU A 344 3.79 -16.25 12.21
CA GLU A 344 4.32 -15.02 11.58
C GLU A 344 5.27 -14.30 12.53
N MET A 345 6.48 -14.06 12.06
CA MET A 345 7.52 -13.30 12.72
C MET A 345 7.81 -12.06 11.87
N VAL A 346 7.90 -10.91 12.53
CA VAL A 346 8.54 -9.72 11.96
C VAL A 346 10.01 -9.72 12.35
N GLU A 347 10.84 -9.28 11.44
CA GLU A 347 12.29 -9.34 11.53
C GLU A 347 12.89 -7.96 11.27
N LEU A 348 13.96 -7.65 12.01
CA LEU A 348 14.81 -6.50 11.77
C LEU A 348 16.24 -7.00 11.61
N TRP A 349 16.76 -6.84 10.41
CA TRP A 349 18.10 -7.24 10.01
C TRP A 349 19.00 -6.01 10.06
N GLU A 350 20.01 -6.03 10.92
CA GLU A 350 21.06 -5.01 11.00
C GLU A 350 22.32 -5.55 10.34
N LEU A 351 22.70 -4.93 9.22
CA LEU A 351 23.87 -5.27 8.43
C LEU A 351 24.90 -4.13 8.44
N THR A 352 26.16 -4.49 8.28
CA THR A 352 27.27 -3.54 8.04
C THR A 352 27.98 -3.89 6.75
N GLY A 353 28.57 -2.90 6.06
CA GLY A 353 29.38 -3.18 4.89
C GLY A 353 30.61 -4.03 5.24
N ASN A 354 30.96 -4.96 4.33
CA ASN A 354 32.24 -5.68 4.38
C ASN A 354 33.44 -4.80 4.01
#